data_AF-A0A6F8XL04-F1
#
_entry.id   AF-A0A6F8XL04-F1
#
_cell.length_a   1.000
_cell.length_b   1.000
_cell.length_c   1.000
_cell.angle_alpha   90.00
_cell.angle_beta   90.00
_cell.angle_gamma   90.00
#
_symmetry.space_group_name_H-M   'P 1'
#
loop_
_entity.id
_entity.type
_entity.pdbx_description
1 polymer ?
#
loop_
_entity_poly.entity_id
_entity_poly.type
_entity_poly.pdbx_seq_one_letter_code
_entity_poly.pdbx_strand_id
1 'polypeptide(L)'
;MEDFNVAGQAREDVVRRILLEMADLALSVTDGRGVSRTLTKLAADLDRAGDDRAERTSVLRIILAMYQQGMGGFQDFTLQDQNGVQPEQVAFQHLRDRLFAQTLHEL
;
A
#
# COMPACT_ATOMS: atom_id res chain seq x y z
N MET A 1 9.17 22.20 -35.58
CA MET A 1 7.73 22.06 -35.24
C MET A 1 7.53 20.60 -34.94
N GLU A 2 7.72 20.22 -33.67
CA GLU A 2 7.39 18.89 -33.12
C GLU A 2 7.45 19.02 -31.58
N ASP A 3 6.53 19.83 -31.06
CA ASP A 3 6.14 19.78 -29.65
C ASP A 3 4.87 18.93 -29.59
N PHE A 4 4.97 17.64 -29.31
CA PHE A 4 3.81 16.86 -28.82
C PHE A 4 4.25 15.75 -27.87
N ASN A 5 4.25 16.13 -26.59
CA ASN A 5 3.73 15.32 -25.49
C ASN A 5 4.62 14.22 -24.89
N VAL A 6 5.70 14.64 -24.21
CA VAL A 6 6.35 13.84 -23.14
C VAL A 6 5.64 14.07 -21.78
N ALA A 7 4.40 14.58 -21.76
CA ALA A 7 3.59 14.72 -20.55
C ALA A 7 2.82 13.45 -20.16
N GLY A 8 3.20 12.30 -20.76
CA GLY A 8 2.89 10.97 -20.24
C GLY A 8 3.85 10.54 -19.13
N GLN A 9 4.44 11.49 -18.39
CA GLN A 9 5.11 11.18 -17.13
C GLN A 9 4.11 10.41 -16.28
N ALA A 10 4.42 9.14 -16.03
CA ALA A 10 3.74 8.29 -15.08
C ALA A 10 3.31 9.14 -13.90
N ARG A 11 2.00 9.42 -13.79
CA ARG A 11 1.47 10.01 -12.56
C ARG A 11 1.81 8.96 -11.51
N GLU A 12 2.87 9.23 -10.77
CA GLU A 12 3.47 8.27 -9.86
C GLU A 12 2.34 7.71 -9.00
N ASP A 13 2.02 6.43 -9.15
CA ASP A 13 0.91 5.82 -8.44
C ASP A 13 1.29 5.78 -6.95
N VAL A 14 0.81 6.80 -6.23
CA VAL A 14 1.18 7.07 -4.85
C VAL A 14 0.74 5.91 -3.95
N VAL A 15 -0.48 5.39 -4.18
CA VAL A 15 -1.01 4.24 -3.45
C VAL A 15 -0.13 3.02 -3.68
N ARG A 16 0.19 2.71 -4.94
CA ARG A 16 1.09 1.59 -5.29
C ARG A 16 2.46 1.73 -4.64
N ARG A 17 3.06 2.91 -4.63
CA ARG A 17 4.36 3.13 -3.97
C ARG A 17 4.27 2.87 -2.47
N ILE A 18 3.27 3.43 -1.78
CA ILE A 18 3.11 3.25 -0.34
C ILE A 18 2.95 1.77 0.00
N LEU A 19 2.16 1.01 -0.78
CA LEU A 19 2.01 -0.44 -0.59
C LEU A 19 3.36 -1.18 -0.67
N LEU A 20 4.20 -0.83 -1.63
CA LEU A 20 5.52 -1.46 -1.80
C LEU A 20 6.49 -1.10 -0.67
N GLU A 21 6.51 0.17 -0.24
CA GLU A 21 7.33 0.60 0.91
C GLU A 21 6.91 -0.12 2.20
N MET A 22 5.60 -0.26 2.43
CA MET A 22 5.09 -1.03 3.57
C MET A 22 5.41 -2.52 3.45
N ALA A 23 5.37 -3.09 2.24
CA ALA A 23 5.70 -4.50 2.01
C ALA A 23 7.16 -4.80 2.32
N ASP A 24 8.07 -3.87 2.00
CA ASP A 24 9.50 -3.96 2.32
C ASP A 24 9.73 -3.91 3.84
N LEU A 25 9.13 -2.93 4.52
CA LEU A 25 9.19 -2.85 5.98
C LEU A 25 8.60 -4.10 6.67
N ALA A 26 7.52 -4.68 6.14
CA ALA A 26 6.97 -5.91 6.70
C ALA A 26 7.92 -7.11 6.57
N LEU A 27 8.86 -7.12 5.62
CA LEU A 27 9.86 -8.19 5.50
C LEU A 27 10.96 -8.11 6.57
N SER A 28 11.08 -7.01 7.30
CA SER A 28 12.07 -6.87 8.37
C SER A 28 11.76 -7.77 9.58
N VAL A 29 10.53 -8.29 9.71
CA VAL A 29 10.09 -9.14 10.81
C VAL A 29 9.64 -10.52 10.35
N THR A 30 9.90 -11.53 11.17
CA THR A 30 9.65 -12.95 10.84
C THR A 30 8.20 -13.22 10.42
N ASP A 31 7.23 -12.65 11.13
CA ASP A 31 5.81 -12.88 10.91
C ASP A 31 5.20 -11.97 9.82
N GLY A 32 5.98 -11.01 9.31
CA GLY A 32 5.48 -10.02 8.35
C GLY A 32 5.39 -10.50 6.91
N ARG A 33 5.85 -11.72 6.59
CA ARG A 33 5.74 -12.30 5.23
C ARG A 33 4.31 -12.41 4.71
N GLY A 34 3.34 -12.61 5.59
CA GLY A 34 1.93 -12.62 5.23
C GLY A 34 1.46 -11.25 4.76
N VAL A 35 1.76 -10.22 5.54
CA VAL A 35 1.42 -8.82 5.27
C VAL A 35 2.14 -8.32 4.01
N SER A 36 3.44 -8.59 3.88
CA SER A 36 4.22 -8.21 2.69
C SER A 36 3.63 -8.79 1.40
N ARG A 37 3.22 -10.07 1.40
CA ARG A 37 2.58 -10.70 0.23
C ARG A 37 1.25 -10.03 -0.13
N THR A 38 0.41 -9.73 0.85
CA THR A 38 -0.87 -9.04 0.61
C THR A 38 -0.65 -7.65 0.01
N LEU A 39 0.26 -6.87 0.59
CA LEU A 39 0.57 -5.52 0.11
C LEU A 39 1.16 -5.53 -1.31
N THR A 40 2.08 -6.47 -1.58
CA THR A 40 2.68 -6.65 -2.91
C THR A 40 1.63 -7.04 -3.94
N LYS A 41 0.69 -7.92 -3.58
CA LYS A 41 -0.42 -8.31 -4.46
C LYS A 41 -1.29 -7.11 -4.82
N LEU A 42 -1.68 -6.29 -3.83
CA LEU A 42 -2.49 -5.09 -4.08
C LEU A 42 -1.76 -4.07 -4.96
N ALA A 43 -0.45 -3.92 -4.78
CA ALA A 43 0.36 -3.06 -5.64
C ALA A 43 0.38 -3.58 -7.09
N ALA A 44 0.50 -4.89 -7.30
CA ALA A 44 0.41 -5.51 -8.61
C ALA A 44 -0.99 -5.45 -9.23
N ASP A 45 -2.04 -5.49 -8.41
CA ASP A 45 -3.42 -5.36 -8.88
C ASP A 45 -3.71 -3.91 -9.34
N LEU A 46 -3.16 -2.88 -8.67
CA LEU A 46 -3.19 -1.49 -9.16
C LEU A 46 -2.43 -1.32 -10.47
N ASP A 47 -1.25 -1.92 -10.57
CA ASP A 47 -0.42 -1.90 -11.79
C ASP A 47 -1.16 -2.53 -12.98
N ARG A 48 -1.85 -3.65 -12.74
CA ARG A 48 -2.64 -4.35 -13.76
C ARG A 48 -3.87 -3.57 -14.19
N ALA A 49 -4.56 -2.92 -13.26
CA ALA A 49 -5.71 -2.08 -13.57
C ALA A 49 -5.34 -0.91 -14.50
N GLY A 50 -4.12 -0.39 -14.36
CA GLY A 50 -3.64 0.74 -15.18
C GLY A 50 -4.59 1.94 -15.07
N ASP A 51 -5.06 2.41 -16.23
CA ASP A 51 -6.01 3.52 -16.34
C ASP A 51 -7.49 3.09 -16.29
N ASP A 52 -7.79 1.79 -16.16
CA ASP A 52 -9.17 1.32 -15.99
C ASP A 52 -9.70 1.76 -14.62
N ARG A 53 -10.58 2.76 -14.65
CA ARG A 53 -11.18 3.35 -13.46
C ARG A 53 -11.96 2.32 -12.64
N ALA A 54 -12.71 1.42 -13.27
CA ALA A 54 -13.56 0.46 -12.56
C ALA A 54 -12.71 -0.58 -11.83
N GLU A 55 -11.69 -1.12 -12.50
CA GLU A 55 -10.74 -2.06 -11.89
C GLU A 55 -9.95 -1.38 -10.78
N ARG A 56 -9.44 -0.17 -11.03
CA ARG A 56 -8.70 0.61 -10.02
C ARG A 56 -9.55 0.91 -8.79
N THR A 57 -10.79 1.38 -8.97
CA THR A 57 -11.75 1.59 -7.87
C THR A 57 -12.01 0.32 -7.08
N SER A 58 -12.08 -0.84 -7.74
CA SER A 58 -12.24 -2.14 -7.07
C SER A 58 -11.06 -2.44 -6.14
N VAL A 59 -9.83 -2.25 -6.62
CA VAL A 59 -8.61 -2.46 -5.80
C VAL A 59 -8.54 -1.47 -4.63
N LEU A 60 -8.85 -0.19 -4.85
CA LEU A 60 -8.90 0.83 -3.79
C LEU A 60 -9.93 0.49 -2.70
N ARG A 61 -11.08 -0.09 -3.06
CA ARG A 61 -12.06 -0.57 -2.08
C ARG A 61 -11.55 -1.76 -1.26
N ILE A 62 -10.78 -2.66 -1.87
CA ILE A 62 -10.14 -3.77 -1.15
C ILE A 62 -9.13 -3.21 -0.13
N ILE A 63 -8.34 -2.20 -0.54
CA ILE A 63 -7.39 -1.52 0.36
C ILE A 63 -8.14 -0.90 1.54
N LEU A 64 -9.24 -0.16 1.33
CA LEU A 64 -10.03 0.40 2.42
C LEU A 64 -10.63 -0.67 3.33
N ALA A 65 -11.08 -1.80 2.78
CA ALA A 65 -11.66 -2.88 3.57
C ALA A 65 -10.66 -3.47 4.58
N MET A 66 -9.35 -3.38 4.32
CA MET A 66 -8.30 -3.78 5.28
C MET A 66 -8.31 -2.96 6.57
N TYR A 67 -8.85 -1.74 6.54
CA TYR A 67 -8.97 -0.85 7.70
C TYR A 67 -10.25 -1.10 8.51
N GLN A 68 -11.22 -1.81 7.93
CA GLN A 68 -12.54 -2.04 8.53
C GLN A 68 -12.66 -3.41 9.22
N GLN A 69 -11.68 -4.29 9.06
CA GLN A 69 -11.66 -5.57 9.75
C GLN A 69 -11.26 -5.37 11.21
N GLY A 70 -12.03 -5.95 12.14
CA GLY A 70 -11.79 -5.88 13.59
C GLY A 70 -10.52 -6.62 14.03
N MET A 71 -10.46 -7.00 15.32
CA MET A 71 -9.27 -7.60 15.95
C MET A 71 -8.59 -8.70 15.10
N GLY A 72 -7.28 -8.55 14.89
CA GLY A 72 -6.45 -9.39 14.02
C GLY A 72 -6.27 -8.86 12.59
N GLY A 73 -6.71 -7.63 12.32
CA GLY A 73 -6.65 -7.00 10.99
C GLY A 73 -5.30 -6.36 10.67
N PHE A 74 -5.19 -5.76 9.48
CA PHE A 74 -4.00 -5.00 9.06
C PHE A 74 -3.63 -3.87 10.04
N GLN A 75 -4.62 -3.33 10.76
CA GLN A 75 -4.43 -2.33 11.80
C GLN A 75 -3.70 -2.87 13.05
N ASP A 76 -3.84 -4.16 13.33
CA ASP A 76 -3.21 -4.77 14.51
C ASP A 76 -1.80 -5.29 14.22
N PHE A 77 -1.40 -5.30 12.94
CA PHE A 77 -0.04 -5.69 12.57
C PHE A 77 0.97 -4.68 13.14
N THR A 78 1.92 -5.21 13.90
CA THR A 78 3.03 -4.47 14.47
C THR A 78 4.32 -5.10 13.97
N LEU A 79 5.28 -4.27 13.57
CA LEU A 79 6.64 -4.70 13.29
C LEU A 79 7.29 -5.08 14.62
N GLN A 80 7.12 -6.33 15.02
CA GLN A 80 7.66 -6.87 16.26
C GLN A 80 8.37 -8.19 15.98
N ASP A 81 9.50 -8.40 16.65
CA ASP A 81 10.21 -9.67 16.72
C ASP A 81 10.43 -10.09 18.19
N GLN A 82 11.32 -11.06 18.41
CA GLN A 82 11.70 -11.53 19.74
C GLN A 82 12.35 -10.47 20.64
N ASN A 83 12.88 -9.38 20.07
CA ASN A 83 13.49 -8.26 20.78
C ASN A 83 12.50 -7.12 21.07
N GLY A 84 11.26 -7.23 20.58
CA GLY A 84 10.21 -6.24 20.74
C GLY A 84 9.88 -5.49 19.46
N VAL A 85 9.26 -4.32 19.61
CA VAL A 85 8.81 -3.48 18.51
C VAL A 85 10.02 -2.87 17.80
N GLN A 86 10.06 -2.99 16.48
CA GLN A 86 11.13 -2.47 15.64
C GLN A 86 11.09 -0.93 15.57
N PRO A 87 12.24 -0.25 15.48
CA PRO A 87 12.30 1.21 15.29
C PRO A 87 11.47 1.73 14.11
N GLU A 88 11.38 0.94 13.05
CA GLU A 88 10.64 1.23 11.82
C GLU A 88 9.12 1.22 12.01
N GLN A 89 8.60 0.79 13.17
CA GLN A 89 7.17 0.78 13.46
C GLN A 89 6.53 2.16 13.25
N VAL A 90 7.23 3.24 13.62
CA VAL A 90 6.74 4.61 13.43
C VAL A 90 6.61 4.94 11.93
N ALA A 91 7.60 4.56 11.12
CA ALA A 91 7.55 4.73 9.68
C ALA A 91 6.41 3.90 9.05
N PHE A 92 6.24 2.66 9.49
CA PHE A 92 5.14 1.80 9.04
C PHE A 92 3.77 2.41 9.37
N GLN A 93 3.60 2.98 10.56
CA GLN A 93 2.35 3.66 10.95
C GLN A 93 2.10 4.89 10.07
N HIS A 94 3.12 5.72 9.82
CA HIS A 94 2.98 6.87 8.92
C HIS A 94 2.59 6.47 7.49
N LEU A 95 3.17 5.39 6.96
CA LEU A 95 2.80 4.87 5.66
C LEU A 95 1.36 4.34 5.66
N ARG A 96 0.92 3.69 6.73
CA ARG A 96 -0.45 3.21 6.90
C ARG A 96 -1.46 4.36 6.88
N ASP A 97 -1.20 5.41 7.64
CA ASP A 97 -2.07 6.59 7.70
C ASP A 97 -2.14 7.30 6.33
N ARG A 98 -0.98 7.42 5.65
CA ARG A 98 -0.90 7.97 4.29
C ARG A 98 -1.62 7.11 3.27
N LEU A 99 -1.51 5.79 3.36
CA LEU A 99 -2.20 4.85 2.47
C LEU A 99 -3.72 5.04 2.59
N PHE A 100 -4.23 5.14 3.81
CA PHE A 100 -5.65 5.39 4.06
C PHE A 100 -6.11 6.72 3.43
N ALA A 101 -5.41 7.81 3.75
CA ALA A 101 -5.75 9.14 3.25
C ALA A 101 -5.70 9.22 1.72
N GLN A 102 -4.67 8.64 1.10
CA GLN A 102 -4.52 8.62 -0.35
C GLN A 102 -5.59 7.75 -1.02
N THR A 103 -5.92 6.59 -0.43
CA THR A 103 -6.97 5.70 -0.95
C THR A 103 -8.33 6.40 -0.93
N LEU A 104 -8.65 7.16 0.12
CA LEU A 104 -9.87 7.98 0.17
C LEU A 104 -9.86 9.13 -0.84
N HIS A 105 -8.70 9.73 -1.12
CA HIS A 105 -8.59 10.81 -2.10
C HIS A 105 -8.81 10.33 -3.55
N GLU A 106 -8.44 9.08 -3.86
CA GLU A 106 -8.52 8.52 -5.21
C GLU A 106 -9.83 7.80 -5.53
N LEU A 107 -10.70 7.57 -4.53
CA LEU A 107 -12.02 6.95 -4.68
C LEU A 107 -13.11 7.98 -5.03
#